data_AF-W1YDD0-F1
#
_entry.id   AF-W1YDD0-F1
#
_cell.length_a   1.000
_cell.length_b   1.000
_cell.length_c   1.000
_cell.angle_alpha   90.00
_cell.angle_beta   90.00
_cell.angle_gamma   90.00
#
_symmetry.space_group_name_H-M   'P 1'
#
loop_
_entity.id
_entity.type
_entity.pdbx_description
1 polymer ?
#
loop_
_entity_poly.entity_id
_entity_poly.type
_entity_poly.pdbx_seq_one_letter_code
_entity_poly.pdbx_strand_id
1 'polypeptide(L)' 'GDFLSVVQMKLPVKIVVFNNSVLGFVAMEMKAGGYLTDGTELHDTNFARIAEACGITGIRVEKASEVDEALQRAF' A
#
# COMPACT_ATOMS: atom_id res chain seq x y z
N GLY A 1 11.04 -3.01 7.76
CA GLY A 1 12.25 -3.83 7.55
C GLY A 1 12.68 -3.75 6.10
N ASP A 2 11.93 -4.41 5.21
CA ASP A 2 12.37 -4.63 3.83
C ASP A 2 12.56 -3.38 2.97
N PHE A 3 11.89 -2.26 3.29
CA PHE A 3 12.18 -0.98 2.64
C PHE A 3 13.64 -0.56 2.82
N LEU A 4 14.22 -0.77 4.00
CA LEU A 4 15.63 -0.48 4.25
C LEU A 4 16.53 -1.41 3.44
N SER A 5 16.16 -2.69 3.34
CA SER A 5 16.87 -3.69 2.54
C SER A 5 16.90 -3.30 1.06
N VAL A 6 15.77 -2.85 0.50
CA VAL A 6 15.66 -2.37 -0.90
C VAL A 6 16.64 -1.22 -1.16
N VAL A 7 16.72 -0.25 -0.24
CA VAL A 7 17.63 0.90 -0.36
C VAL A 7 19.09 0.49 -0.24
N GLN A 8 19.43 -0.31 0.78
CA GLN A 8 20.81 -0.76 1.04
C GLN A 8 21.38 -1.57 -0.14
N MET A 9 20.55 -2.43 -0.73
CA MET A 9 20.94 -3.27 -1.86
C MET A 9 20.77 -2.59 -3.23
N LYS A 10 20.25 -1.35 -3.27
CA LYS A 10 19.97 -0.60 -4.50
C LYS A 10 19.12 -1.40 -5.51
N LEU A 11 18.08 -2.08 -5.02
CA LEU A 11 17.25 -2.91 -5.89
C LEU A 11 16.36 -2.03 -6.79
N PRO A 12 16.30 -2.27 -8.11
CA PRO A 12 15.52 -1.46 -9.06
C PRO A 12 14.02 -1.86 -9.08
N VAL A 13 13.41 -1.95 -7.90
CA VAL A 13 12.01 -2.40 -7.72
C VAL A 13 11.06 -1.23 -7.55
N LYS A 14 9.81 -1.42 -7.99
CA LYS A 14 8.68 -0.52 -7.71
C LYS A 14 7.68 -1.29 -6.84
N ILE A 15 7.21 -0.68 -5.76
CA ILE A 15 6.30 -1.32 -4.80
C ILE A 15 4.95 -0.61 -4.93
N VAL A 16 3.90 -1.36 -5.28
CA VAL A 16 2.53 -0.85 -5.40
C VAL A 16 1.71 -1.38 -4.23
N VAL A 17 1.12 -0.47 -3.45
CA VAL A 17 0.30 -0.80 -2.28
C VAL A 17 -1.14 -0.38 -2.54
N PHE A 18 -2.06 -1.34 -2.57
CA PHE A 18 -3.49 -1.05 -2.52
C PHE A 18 -3.90 -0.86 -1.07
N ASN A 19 -4.13 0.39 -0.66
CA ASN A 19 -4.52 0.73 0.70
C ASN A 19 -6.04 1.00 0.78
N ASN A 20 -6.80 -0.03 1.19
CA ASN A 20 -8.22 0.09 1.53
C ASN A 20 -8.46 -0.01 3.05
N SER A 21 -7.40 0.03 3.87
CA SER A 21 -7.45 -0.05 5.34
C SER A 21 -8.23 -1.25 5.90
N VAL A 22 -8.29 -2.37 5.16
CA VAL A 22 -9.00 -3.58 5.58
C VAL A 22 -8.24 -4.83 5.12
N LEU A 23 -8.29 -5.92 5.89
CA LEU A 23 -7.95 -7.26 5.44
C LEU A 23 -8.99 -7.76 4.42
N GLY A 24 -8.92 -7.23 3.20
CA GLY A 24 -10.01 -7.29 2.22
C GLY A 24 -10.48 -8.70 1.86
N PHE A 25 -9.57 -9.67 1.74
CA PHE A 25 -9.95 -11.06 1.47
C PHE A 25 -10.68 -11.70 2.64
N VAL A 26 -10.19 -11.52 3.87
CA VAL A 26 -10.82 -12.06 5.08
C VAL A 26 -12.21 -11.46 5.28
N ALA A 27 -12.33 -10.13 5.13
CA ALA A 27 -13.62 -9.44 5.25
C ALA A 27 -14.63 -9.93 4.19
N MET A 28 -14.16 -10.19 2.97
CA MET A 28 -14.99 -10.74 1.89
C MET A 28 -15.47 -12.16 2.21
N GLU A 29 -14.59 -13.04 2.68
CA GLU A 29 -14.92 -14.42 3.05
C GLU A 29 -15.92 -14.48 4.21
N MET A 30 -15.73 -13.65 5.25
CA MET A 30 -16.68 -13.53 6.35
C MET A 30 -18.07 -13.15 5.85
N LYS A 31 -18.15 -12.12 4.99
CA LYS A 31 -19.41 -11.66 4.42
C LYS A 31 -20.07 -12.74 3.54
N ALA A 32 -19.30 -13.43 2.72
CA ALA A 32 -19.79 -14.54 1.90
C ALA A 32 -20.29 -15.71 2.75
N GLY A 33 -19.67 -15.94 3.91
CA GLY A 33 -20.08 -16.94 4.91
C GLY A 33 -21.25 -16.50 5.80
N GLY A 34 -21.78 -15.29 5.65
CA GLY A 34 -22.89 -14.76 6.45
C GLY A 34 -22.51 -14.23 7.83
N TYR A 35 -21.21 -14.01 8.10
CA TYR A 35 -20.73 -13.42 9.33
C TYR A 35 -20.70 -11.89 9.26
N LEU A 36 -20.82 -11.24 10.43
CA LEU A 36 -20.43 -9.85 10.58
C LEU A 36 -18.91 -9.74 10.45
N THR A 37 -18.42 -8.73 9.73
CA THR A 37 -17.00 -8.43 9.65
C THR A 37 -16.52 -7.90 11.00
N ASP A 38 -15.51 -8.55 11.58
CA ASP A 38 -14.88 -8.15 12.85
C ASP A 38 -13.38 -8.46 12.78
N GLY A 39 -12.56 -7.62 13.41
CA GLY A 39 -11.08 -7.78 13.43
C GLY A 39 -10.36 -7.59 12.08
N THR A 40 -11.06 -7.14 11.04
CA THR A 40 -10.46 -6.93 9.69
C THR A 40 -10.09 -5.48 9.40
N GLU A 41 -10.49 -4.54 10.24
CA GLU A 41 -10.18 -3.12 10.07
C GLU A 41 -8.72 -2.82 10.43
N LEU A 42 -8.09 -1.96 9.63
CA LEU A 42 -6.75 -1.44 9.85
C LEU A 42 -6.82 0.08 9.97
N HIS A 43 -5.85 0.67 10.67
CA HIS A 43 -5.72 2.12 10.68
C HIS A 43 -5.33 2.66 9.31
N ASP A 44 -5.90 3.82 8.92
CA ASP A 44 -5.46 4.52 7.72
C ASP A 44 -3.97 4.86 7.85
N THR A 45 -3.19 4.29 6.94
CA THR A 45 -1.73 4.32 7.00
C THR A 45 -1.17 4.99 5.75
N ASN A 46 -0.36 6.04 5.96
CA ASN A 46 0.34 6.69 4.86
C ASN A 46 1.66 5.95 4.53
N PHE A 47 1.57 4.92 3.70
CA PHE A 47 2.73 4.13 3.28
C PHE A 47 3.77 4.93 2.49
N ALA A 48 3.36 5.99 1.77
CA ALA A 48 4.29 6.86 1.06
C ALA A 48 5.24 7.59 2.02
N ARG A 49 4.73 8.10 3.16
CA ARG A 49 5.56 8.72 4.20
C ARG A 49 6.53 7.72 4.85
N ILE A 50 6.12 6.47 5.01
CA ILE A 50 6.99 5.40 5.52
C ILE A 50 8.11 5.11 4.51
N ALA A 51 7.80 5.06 3.21
CA ALA A 51 8.77 4.90 2.15
C ALA A 51 9.80 6.04 2.14
N GLU A 52 9.34 7.29 2.22
CA GLU A 52 10.20 8.49 2.30
C GLU A 52 11.13 8.45 3.51
N ALA A 53 10.61 8.09 4.69
CA ALA A 53 11.40 7.94 5.91
C ALA A 53 12.49 6.86 5.80
N CYS A 54 12.31 5.89 4.90
CA CYS A 54 13.29 4.86 4.59
C CYS A 54 14.26 5.23 3.45
N GLY A 55 14.11 6.41 2.82
CA GLY A 55 14.91 6.85 1.68
C GLY A 55 14.42 6.34 0.31
N ILE A 56 13.16 5.92 0.22
CA ILE A 56 12.49 5.52 -1.04
C ILE A 56 11.54 6.65 -1.46
N THR A 57 11.45 6.93 -2.75
CA THR A 57 10.43 7.84 -3.29
C THR A 57 9.02 7.37 -2.91
N GLY A 58 8.31 8.18 -2.11
CA GLY A 58 6.91 7.95 -1.75
C GLY A 58 5.97 8.62 -2.75
N ILE A 59 4.97 7.88 -3.24
CA ILE A 59 3.90 8.42 -4.08
C ILE A 59 2.58 7.93 -3.50
N ARG A 60 1.69 8.87 -3.14
CA ARG A 60 0.33 8.58 -2.68
C ARG A 60 -0.64 9.05 -3.75
N VAL A 61 -1.53 8.16 -4.16
CA VAL A 61 -2.57 8.43 -5.16
C VAL A 61 -3.91 8.30 -4.47
N GLU A 62 -4.75 9.34 -4.57
CA GLU A 62 -6.07 9.35 -3.94
C GLU A 62 -7.19 9.47 -4.99
N LYS A 63 -6.85 9.83 -6.23
CA LYS A 63 -7.80 9.86 -7.35
C LYS A 63 -7.34 8.96 -8.48
N ALA A 64 -8.28 8.27 -9.11
CA ALA A 64 -8.00 7.39 -10.26
C ALA A 64 -7.31 8.13 -11.43
N SER A 65 -7.61 9.41 -11.63
CA SER A 65 -6.98 10.24 -12.68
C SER A 65 -5.49 10.52 -12.45
N GLU A 66 -4.97 10.31 -11.24
CA GLU A 66 -3.58 10.58 -10.87
C GLU A 66 -2.67 9.35 -11.07
N VAL A 67 -3.25 8.18 -11.39
CA VAL A 67 -2.51 6.90 -11.48
C VAL A 67 -1.46 6.94 -12.59
N ASP A 68 -1.80 7.47 -13.77
CA ASP A 68 -0.86 7.50 -14.91
C ASP A 68 0.36 8.39 -14.61
N GLU A 69 0.13 9.57 -14.02
CA GLU A 69 1.21 10.48 -13.60
C GLU A 69 2.08 9.86 -12.50
N ALA A 70 1.45 9.19 -11.53
CA ALA A 70 2.15 8.50 -10.45
C ALA A 70 3.05 7.37 -10.97
N LEU A 71 2.57 6.60 -11.94
CA LEU A 71 3.37 5.56 -12.58
C LEU A 71 4.52 6.16 -13.36
N GLN A 72 4.32 7.23 -14.13
CA GLN A 72 5.41 7.91 -14.85
C GLN A 72 6.52 8.40 -13.91
N ARG A 73 6.17 8.91 -12.72
CA ARG A 73 7.13 9.33 -11.70
C ARG A 73 7.88 8.17 -11.02
N ALA A 74 7.37 6.94 -11.12
CA ALA A 74 7.94 5.76 -10.49
C ALA A 74 8.96 5.02 -11.37
N PHE A 75 9.04 5.34 -12.68
CA PHE A 75 9.96 4.75 -13.66
C PHE A 75 11.11 5.69 -13.98
#